data_AF-A0A1S9PMT7-F1
#
_entry.id   AF-A0A1S9PMT7-F1
#
_cell.length_a   1.000
_cell.length_b   1.000
_cell.length_c   1.000
_cell.angle_alpha   90.00
_cell.angle_beta   90.00
_cell.angle_gamma   90.00
#
_symmetry.space_group_name_H-M   'P 1'
#
loop_
_entity.id
_entity.type
_entity.pdbx_description
1 polymer ?
#
loop_
_entity_poly.entity_id
_entity_poly.type
_entity_poly.pdbx_seq_one_letter_code
_entity_poly.pdbx_strand_id
1 'polypeptide(L)'
;MKTSSYIILLSLFILACRQPHKPGVVKAAPITVKKQAVKSAGSDTLQSGVSPAVSRWFDSMVVVYNANTNNPLVRTAIADKNLKEEWLFDQELHADTANYYVYQVGHDVADTDGRRFVTDSWIYADTLKRMLFELQADEKLTDWRAVKP
;
A
#
# COMPACT_ATOMS: atom_id res chain seq x y z
N MET A 1 62.76 -13.78 19.00
CA MET A 1 63.50 -12.66 18.40
C MET A 1 63.07 -12.51 16.94
N LYS A 2 62.94 -11.25 16.49
CA LYS A 2 62.53 -10.74 15.15
C LYS A 2 61.02 -10.56 14.94
N THR A 3 60.52 -9.51 15.61
CA THR A 3 59.43 -8.65 15.17
C THR A 3 59.85 -7.87 13.92
N SER A 4 59.02 -7.85 12.87
CA SER A 4 59.15 -6.90 11.75
C SER A 4 57.94 -6.00 11.67
N SER A 5 58.22 -4.73 11.94
CA SER A 5 57.37 -3.55 11.81
C SER A 5 57.22 -3.12 10.34
N TYR A 6 56.03 -2.68 9.94
CA TYR A 6 55.82 -1.69 8.86
C TYR A 6 54.62 -0.83 9.30
N ILE A 7 54.87 0.33 9.90
CA ILE A 7 54.97 1.66 9.28
C ILE A 7 53.61 2.20 8.82
N ILE A 8 53.13 3.09 9.67
CA ILE A 8 52.09 4.11 9.52
C ILE A 8 52.44 5.05 8.36
N LEU A 9 51.47 5.38 7.49
CA LEU A 9 51.27 6.61 6.69
C LEU A 9 50.22 6.25 5.61
N LEU A 10 49.03 6.85 5.56
CA LEU A 10 48.89 8.21 5.07
C LEU A 10 47.57 8.86 5.54
N SER A 11 47.78 10.06 6.04
CA SER A 11 46.92 11.15 6.43
C SER A 11 45.88 11.67 5.40
N LEU A 12 44.80 12.19 5.98
CA LEU A 12 44.02 13.39 5.60
C LEU A 12 43.37 13.47 4.21
N PHE A 13 42.04 13.41 4.21
CA PHE A 13 41.21 14.38 3.49
C PHE A 13 40.20 15.00 4.46
N ILE A 14 40.54 16.18 4.98
CA ILE A 14 39.60 17.15 5.53
C ILE A 14 39.34 18.18 4.42
N LEU A 15 38.15 18.80 4.46
CA LEU A 15 37.65 19.94 3.67
C LEU A 15 36.86 19.60 2.40
N ALA A 16 35.54 19.50 2.57
CA ALA A 16 34.64 20.45 1.92
C ALA A 16 33.26 20.47 2.62
N CYS A 17 33.12 21.28 3.68
CA CYS A 17 31.82 21.90 3.95
C CYS A 17 31.55 22.92 2.84
N ARG A 18 30.64 22.59 1.92
CA ARG A 18 29.88 23.56 1.12
C ARG A 18 28.42 23.14 1.08
N GLN A 19 27.61 23.75 1.95
CA GLN A 19 26.21 24.05 1.62
C GLN A 19 26.21 25.34 0.76
N PRO A 20 25.17 25.68 -0.02
CA PRO A 20 23.78 25.23 0.12
C PRO A 20 23.05 24.92 -1.21
N HIS A 21 22.08 24.00 -1.16
CA HIS A 21 20.78 24.25 -1.76
C HIS A 21 19.76 23.48 -0.94
N LYS A 22 18.81 24.21 -0.35
CA LYS A 22 17.63 23.65 0.30
C LYS A 22 16.82 22.90 -0.76
N PRO A 23 16.62 21.57 -0.67
CA PRO A 23 15.40 21.00 -1.20
C PRO A 23 14.28 21.47 -0.29
N GLY A 24 13.25 22.09 -0.85
CA GLY A 24 12.03 22.37 -0.13
C GLY A 24 11.53 21.06 0.47
N VAL A 25 11.59 20.97 1.79
CA VAL A 25 10.86 19.95 2.54
C VAL A 25 9.39 20.32 2.34
N VAL A 26 8.78 19.76 1.29
CA VAL A 26 7.36 19.49 1.34
C VAL A 26 7.25 18.47 2.46
N LYS A 27 6.90 18.95 3.65
CA LYS A 27 6.39 18.09 4.71
C LYS A 27 5.26 17.29 4.06
N ALA A 28 5.47 16.02 3.78
CA ALA A 28 4.36 15.10 3.71
C ALA A 28 3.66 15.24 5.05
N ALA A 29 2.46 15.84 5.03
CA ALA A 29 1.69 16.04 6.23
C ALA A 29 1.46 14.65 6.87
N PRO A 30 1.69 14.51 8.18
CA PRO A 30 1.42 13.25 8.86
C PRO A 30 -0.06 12.93 8.69
N ILE A 31 -0.35 11.78 8.06
CA ILE A 31 -1.71 11.25 7.94
C ILE A 31 -2.23 11.04 9.36
N THR A 32 -3.19 11.87 9.76
CA THR A 32 -3.83 11.74 11.07
C THR A 32 -4.90 10.67 10.97
N VAL A 33 -4.55 9.46 11.40
CA VAL A 33 -5.45 8.31 11.44
C VAL A 33 -6.49 8.54 12.54
N LYS A 34 -7.73 8.87 12.16
CA LYS A 34 -8.88 8.78 13.08
C LYS A 34 -9.50 7.39 12.91
N LYS A 35 -9.09 6.46 13.76
CA LYS A 35 -9.62 5.09 13.79
C LYS A 35 -11.07 5.12 14.31
N GLN A 36 -12.06 5.03 13.43
CA GLN A 36 -13.44 4.78 13.85
C GLN A 36 -13.65 3.28 14.04
N ALA A 37 -13.99 2.88 15.26
CA ALA A 37 -14.23 1.49 15.62
C ALA A 37 -15.60 1.03 15.07
N VAL A 38 -15.58 0.08 14.14
CA VAL A 38 -16.78 -0.62 13.67
C VAL A 38 -17.12 -1.74 14.66
N LYS A 39 -18.33 -1.68 15.24
CA LYS A 39 -18.87 -2.76 16.08
C LYS A 39 -19.31 -3.92 15.19
N SER A 40 -18.69 -5.09 15.40
CA SER A 40 -19.05 -6.35 14.75
C SER A 40 -20.29 -6.96 15.40
N ALA A 41 -21.34 -7.15 14.59
CA ALA A 41 -22.42 -8.10 14.83
C ALA A 41 -22.76 -8.74 13.48
N GLY A 42 -22.70 -10.08 13.42
CA GLY A 42 -22.71 -10.85 12.18
C GLY A 42 -24.01 -10.87 11.40
N SER A 43 -23.93 -11.59 10.27
CA SER A 43 -24.97 -12.00 9.30
C SER A 43 -24.96 -11.22 7.98
N ASP A 44 -24.29 -11.83 6.99
CA ASP A 44 -24.66 -11.91 5.57
C ASP A 44 -25.47 -10.74 4.98
N THR A 45 -24.80 -9.60 4.82
CA THR A 45 -24.93 -8.69 3.69
C THR A 45 -23.72 -7.77 3.78
N LEU A 46 -22.90 -7.70 2.73
CA LEU A 46 -21.86 -6.67 2.56
C LEU A 46 -22.53 -5.29 2.46
N GLN A 47 -23.02 -4.76 3.59
CA GLN A 47 -23.42 -3.37 3.72
C GLN A 47 -22.14 -2.55 3.86
N SER A 48 -21.54 -2.30 2.70
CA SER A 48 -20.55 -1.26 2.52
C SER A 48 -21.12 0.04 3.09
N GLY A 49 -20.47 0.61 4.12
CA GLY A 49 -20.77 1.95 4.65
C GLY A 49 -20.48 3.08 3.65
N VAL A 50 -20.42 2.75 2.37
CA VAL A 50 -19.99 3.56 1.25
C VAL A 50 -21.21 3.91 0.42
N SER A 51 -21.36 5.20 0.08
CA SER A 51 -22.44 5.70 -0.77
C SER A 51 -22.61 4.86 -2.05
N PRO A 52 -23.85 4.55 -2.49
CA PRO A 52 -24.12 3.75 -3.70
C PRO A 52 -23.43 4.28 -4.96
N ALA A 53 -23.21 5.60 -5.04
CA ALA A 53 -22.49 6.22 -6.16
C ALA A 53 -20.99 5.89 -6.15
N VAL A 54 -20.39 5.73 -4.97
CA VAL A 54 -18.99 5.34 -4.84
C VAL A 54 -18.78 3.87 -5.20
N SER A 55 -19.76 3.01 -4.89
CA SER A 55 -19.73 1.60 -5.28
C SER A 55 -19.52 1.43 -6.78
N ARG A 56 -20.32 2.07 -7.64
CA ARG A 56 -20.33 1.77 -9.09
C ARG A 56 -19.02 2.07 -9.82
N TRP A 57 -18.38 3.22 -9.52
CA TRP A 57 -17.12 3.55 -10.17
C TRP A 57 -15.97 2.70 -9.64
N PHE A 58 -16.00 2.39 -8.34
CA PHE A 58 -15.02 1.54 -7.71
C PHE A 58 -15.09 0.11 -8.28
N ASP A 59 -16.29 -0.45 -8.40
CA ASP A 59 -16.53 -1.77 -9.01
C ASP A 59 -15.93 -1.85 -10.43
N SER A 60 -16.10 -0.79 -11.22
CA SER A 60 -15.50 -0.71 -12.56
C SER A 60 -13.97 -0.69 -12.52
N MET A 61 -13.38 -0.01 -11.54
CA MET A 61 -11.93 0.03 -11.36
C MET A 61 -11.36 -1.29 -10.84
N VAL A 62 -12.09 -1.99 -9.97
CA VAL A 62 -11.70 -3.33 -9.49
C VAL A 62 -11.59 -4.30 -10.65
N VAL A 63 -12.58 -4.31 -11.57
CA VAL A 63 -12.54 -5.16 -12.77
C VAL A 63 -11.28 -4.88 -13.61
N VAL A 64 -10.99 -3.59 -13.84
CA VAL A 64 -9.82 -3.18 -14.64
C VAL A 64 -8.52 -3.50 -13.91
N TYR A 65 -8.44 -3.29 -12.60
CA TYR A 65 -7.28 -3.61 -11.78
C TYR A 65 -6.99 -5.11 -11.79
N ASN A 66 -7.99 -5.96 -11.50
CA ASN A 66 -7.83 -7.41 -11.47
C ASN A 66 -7.33 -7.96 -12.82
N ALA A 67 -7.73 -7.33 -13.93
CA ALA A 67 -7.29 -7.73 -15.27
C ALA A 67 -5.88 -7.25 -15.64
N ASN A 68 -5.34 -6.21 -14.99
CA ASN A 68 -4.13 -5.51 -15.46
C ASN A 68 -3.07 -5.27 -14.37
N THR A 69 -3.31 -5.70 -13.13
CA THR A 69 -2.35 -5.51 -12.03
C THR A 69 -1.05 -6.26 -12.29
N ASN A 70 0.06 -5.66 -11.87
CA ASN A 70 1.38 -6.29 -11.89
C ASN A 70 1.76 -6.88 -10.52
N ASN A 71 0.89 -6.75 -9.51
CA ASN A 71 1.14 -7.37 -8.21
C ASN A 71 1.12 -8.92 -8.36
N PRO A 72 2.25 -9.60 -8.10
CA PRO A 72 2.36 -11.04 -8.34
C PRO A 72 1.48 -11.86 -7.40
N LEU A 73 1.17 -11.37 -6.20
CA LEU A 73 0.32 -12.07 -5.24
C LEU A 73 -1.12 -12.07 -5.73
N VAL A 74 -1.65 -10.89 -6.06
CA VAL A 74 -3.00 -10.74 -6.60
C VAL A 74 -3.17 -11.51 -7.92
N ARG A 75 -2.18 -11.46 -8.82
CA ARG A 75 -2.22 -12.23 -10.08
C ARG A 75 -2.27 -13.73 -9.84
N THR A 76 -1.48 -14.23 -8.88
CA THR A 76 -1.49 -15.65 -8.52
C THR A 76 -2.84 -16.05 -7.96
N ALA A 77 -3.39 -15.26 -7.04
CA ALA A 77 -4.68 -15.53 -6.41
C ALA A 77 -5.84 -15.51 -7.42
N ILE A 78 -5.87 -14.55 -8.35
CA ILE A 78 -6.87 -14.49 -9.43
C ILE A 78 -6.77 -15.69 -10.39
N ALA A 79 -5.55 -16.19 -10.64
CA ALA A 79 -5.34 -17.31 -11.55
C ALA A 79 -5.70 -18.67 -10.93
N ASP A 80 -5.64 -18.80 -9.60
CA ASP A 80 -6.03 -20.01 -8.89
C ASP A 80 -7.54 -20.10 -8.73
N LYS A 81 -8.15 -21.15 -9.31
CA LYS A 81 -9.61 -21.37 -9.26
C LYS A 81 -10.13 -21.73 -7.87
N ASN A 82 -9.25 -22.12 -6.96
CA ASN A 82 -9.62 -22.45 -5.58
C ASN A 82 -9.61 -21.22 -4.67
N LEU A 83 -8.98 -20.13 -5.12
CA LEU A 83 -8.95 -18.87 -4.41
C LEU A 83 -10.03 -17.96 -4.97
N LYS A 84 -10.64 -17.18 -4.09
CA LYS A 84 -11.58 -16.14 -4.46
C LYS A 84 -11.00 -14.83 -3.97
N GLU A 85 -10.41 -14.08 -4.89
CA GLU A 85 -9.90 -12.75 -4.59
C GLU A 85 -11.07 -11.80 -4.30
N GLU A 86 -11.00 -11.16 -3.15
CA GLU A 86 -12.02 -10.30 -2.58
C GLU A 86 -11.41 -8.96 -2.14
N TRP A 87 -12.29 -7.98 -2.01
CA TRP A 87 -11.93 -6.60 -1.67
C TRP A 87 -12.69 -6.20 -0.42
N LEU A 88 -11.99 -6.03 0.69
CA LEU A 88 -12.56 -5.67 1.98
C LEU A 88 -12.23 -4.22 2.29
N PHE A 89 -13.26 -3.42 2.54
CA PHE A 89 -13.06 -2.05 3.03
C PHE A 89 -12.43 -2.09 4.42
N ASP A 90 -11.34 -1.34 4.60
CA ASP A 90 -10.62 -1.23 5.86
C ASP A 90 -10.96 0.08 6.58
N GLN A 91 -10.67 1.21 5.91
CA GLN A 91 -10.84 2.53 6.51
C GLN A 91 -10.94 3.65 5.47
N GLU A 92 -11.42 4.81 5.92
CA GLU A 92 -11.28 6.08 5.21
C GLU A 92 -10.11 6.87 5.82
N LEU A 93 -9.21 7.35 4.97
CA LEU A 93 -8.13 8.27 5.34
C LEU A 93 -8.43 9.65 4.79
N HIS A 94 -8.34 10.66 5.64
CA HIS A 94 -8.46 12.06 5.26
C HIS A 94 -7.06 12.65 5.08
N ALA A 95 -6.78 13.18 3.89
CA ALA A 95 -5.60 13.98 3.61
C ALA A 95 -6.02 15.41 3.22
N ASP A 96 -5.08 16.34 3.24
CA ASP A 96 -5.35 17.77 2.98
C ASP A 96 -5.98 18.04 1.61
N THR A 97 -5.77 17.14 0.63
CA THR A 97 -6.17 17.32 -0.77
C THR A 97 -7.13 16.26 -1.30
N ALA A 98 -7.34 15.16 -0.56
CA ALA A 98 -8.20 14.05 -0.97
C ALA A 98 -8.55 13.15 0.22
N ASN A 99 -9.70 12.48 0.14
CA ASN A 99 -9.99 11.32 0.98
C ASN A 99 -9.65 10.04 0.21
N TYR A 100 -9.09 9.06 0.92
CA TYR A 100 -8.78 7.75 0.39
C TYR A 100 -9.65 6.71 1.07
N TYR A 101 -10.32 5.87 0.29
CA TYR A 101 -10.87 4.63 0.80
C TYR A 101 -9.83 3.54 0.65
N VAL A 102 -9.50 2.90 1.76
CA VAL A 102 -8.49 1.86 1.82
C VAL A 102 -9.18 0.50 1.79
N TYR A 103 -8.72 -0.35 0.89
CA TYR A 103 -9.21 -1.70 0.71
C TYR A 103 -8.06 -2.69 0.88
N GLN A 104 -8.35 -3.78 1.56
CA GLN A 104 -7.54 -4.99 1.52
C GLN A 104 -7.99 -5.81 0.31
N VAL A 105 -7.04 -6.17 -0.54
CA VAL A 105 -7.23 -7.13 -1.61
C VAL A 105 -6.63 -8.44 -1.14
N GLY A 106 -7.39 -9.52 -1.22
CA GLY A 106 -6.91 -10.82 -0.79
C GLY A 106 -7.98 -11.88 -0.79
N HIS A 107 -7.68 -13.03 -0.19
CA HIS A 107 -8.54 -14.21 -0.25
C HIS A 107 -8.57 -14.95 1.08
N ASP A 108 -9.61 -15.74 1.28
CA ASP A 108 -9.69 -16.66 2.41
C ASP A 108 -8.84 -17.91 2.16
N VAL A 109 -8.06 -18.29 3.17
CA VAL A 109 -7.37 -19.58 3.25
C VAL A 109 -7.99 -20.39 4.37
N ALA A 110 -8.34 -21.64 4.09
CA ALA A 110 -8.79 -22.60 5.08
C ALA A 110 -7.62 -23.50 5.49
N ASP A 111 -7.28 -23.51 6.77
CA ASP A 111 -6.29 -24.40 7.36
C ASP A 111 -6.83 -25.08 8.64
N THR A 112 -5.95 -25.72 9.41
CA THR A 112 -6.33 -26.44 10.65
C THR A 112 -6.91 -25.54 11.72
N ASP A 113 -6.59 -24.24 11.69
CA ASP A 113 -6.99 -23.26 12.70
C ASP A 113 -8.27 -22.51 12.29
N GLY A 114 -8.77 -22.75 11.07
CA GLY A 114 -10.02 -22.23 10.55
C GLY A 114 -9.85 -21.51 9.22
N ARG A 115 -10.80 -20.61 8.91
CA ARG A 115 -10.69 -19.71 7.76
C ARG A 115 -10.09 -18.39 8.21
N ARG A 116 -9.05 -17.94 7.52
CA ARG A 116 -8.42 -16.64 7.71
C ARG A 116 -8.29 -15.90 6.39
N PHE A 117 -8.53 -14.61 6.44
CA PHE A 117 -8.28 -13.72 5.31
C PHE A 117 -6.79 -13.43 5.20
N VAL A 118 -6.22 -13.60 4.02
CA VAL A 118 -4.83 -13.28 3.70
C VAL A 118 -4.82 -12.08 2.76
N THR A 119 -4.10 -11.02 3.13
CA THR A 119 -4.00 -9.81 2.31
C THR A 119 -2.85 -9.93 1.31
N ASP A 120 -3.16 -9.79 0.03
CA ASP A 120 -2.20 -9.78 -1.08
C ASP A 120 -1.78 -8.35 -1.46
N SER A 121 -2.66 -7.36 -1.24
CA SER A 121 -2.38 -5.96 -1.53
C SER A 121 -3.23 -5.01 -0.70
N TRP A 122 -2.74 -3.78 -0.55
CA TRP A 122 -3.47 -2.65 -0.01
C TRP A 122 -3.71 -1.62 -1.11
N ILE A 123 -4.99 -1.29 -1.35
CA ILE A 123 -5.40 -0.36 -2.39
C ILE A 123 -6.02 0.89 -1.79
N TYR A 124 -5.51 2.03 -2.21
CA TYR A 124 -5.95 3.34 -1.80
C TYR A 124 -6.73 3.98 -2.96
N ALA A 125 -8.03 4.13 -2.79
CA ALA A 125 -8.91 4.71 -3.78
C ALA A 125 -9.11 6.20 -3.51
N ASP A 126 -8.49 7.06 -4.32
CA ASP A 126 -8.70 8.52 -4.26
C ASP A 126 -10.13 8.83 -4.71
N THR A 127 -10.94 9.26 -3.74
CA THR A 127 -12.38 9.52 -3.93
C THR A 127 -12.66 10.70 -4.84
N LEU A 128 -11.72 11.64 -4.98
CA LEU A 128 -11.86 12.84 -5.80
C LEU A 128 -11.43 12.57 -7.24
N LYS A 129 -10.24 11.98 -7.43
CA LYS A 129 -9.66 11.70 -8.76
C LYS A 129 -10.16 10.40 -9.38
N ARG A 130 -10.77 9.53 -8.57
CA ARG A 130 -11.18 8.17 -8.98
C ARG A 130 -10.00 7.39 -9.54
N MET A 131 -8.92 7.36 -8.77
CA MET A 131 -7.67 6.65 -9.08
C MET A 131 -7.35 5.67 -7.96
N LEU A 132 -6.73 4.54 -8.30
CA LEU A 132 -6.22 3.60 -7.30
C LEU A 132 -4.72 3.84 -7.12
N PHE A 133 -4.24 3.57 -5.92
CA PHE A 133 -2.83 3.58 -5.62
C PHE A 133 -2.50 2.30 -4.85
N GLU A 134 -1.34 1.74 -5.12
CA GLU A 134 -0.77 0.62 -4.37
C GLU A 134 0.28 1.13 -3.40
N LEU A 135 0.27 0.56 -2.20
CA LEU A 135 1.37 0.73 -1.26
C LEU A 135 2.54 -0.16 -1.67
N GLN A 136 3.68 0.46 -1.94
CA GLN A 136 4.92 -0.22 -2.29
C GLN A 136 5.71 -0.60 -1.02
N ALA A 137 6.71 -1.47 -1.19
CA ALA A 137 7.58 -1.90 -0.10
C ALA A 137 8.39 -0.76 0.56
N ASP A 138 8.60 0.35 -0.15
CA ASP A 138 9.24 1.57 0.36
C ASP A 138 8.23 2.56 0.99
N GLU A 139 7.03 2.07 1.32
CA GLU A 139 5.92 2.81 1.93
C GLU A 139 5.36 3.95 1.07
N LYS A 140 5.70 4.00 -0.23
CA LYS A 140 5.14 4.99 -1.15
C LYS A 140 3.86 4.49 -1.79
N LEU A 141 2.91 5.41 -1.94
CA LEU A 141 1.74 5.21 -2.79
C LEU A 141 2.12 5.50 -4.24
N THR A 142 1.97 4.49 -5.10
CA THR A 142 2.21 4.61 -6.53
C THR A 142 0.92 4.39 -7.29
N ASP A 143 0.67 5.18 -8.33
CA ASP A 143 -0.45 4.90 -9.25
C ASP A 143 -0.27 3.49 -9.80
N TRP A 144 -1.27 2.63 -9.57
CA TRP A 144 -1.23 1.24 -9.96
C TRP A 144 -0.99 1.06 -11.48
N ARG A 145 -1.42 2.02 -12.30
CA ARG A 145 -1.21 2.00 -13.77
C ARG A 145 0.21 2.39 -14.16
N ALA A 146 0.92 3.12 -13.31
CA ALA A 146 2.25 3.62 -13.58
C ALA A 146 3.33 2.56 -13.28
N VAL A 147 2.99 1.50 -12.55
CA VAL A 147 3.87 0.36 -12.30
C VAL A 147 4.00 -0.44 -13.59
N LYS A 148 5.05 -0.16 -14.37
CA LYS A 148 5.42 -0.97 -15.54
C LYS A 148 6.27 -2.17 -15.11
N PRO A 149 6.12 -3.31 -15.79
CA PRO A 149 6.99 -4.48 -15.57
C PRO A 149 8.45 -4.20 -15.93
#